data_AF-A0A3C0UIM8-F1
#
_entry.id   AF-A0A3C0UIM8-F1
#
_cell.length_a   1.000
_cell.length_b   1.000
_cell.length_c   1.000
_cell.angle_alpha   90.00
_cell.angle_beta   90.00
_cell.angle_gamma   90.00
#
_symmetry.space_group_name_H-M   'P 1'
#
loop_
_entity.id
_entity.type
_entity.pdbx_description
1 polymer ?
#
loop_
_entity_poly.entity_id
_entity_poly.type
_entity_poly.pdbx_seq_one_letter_code
_entity_poly.pdbx_strand_id
1 'polypeptide(L)' 'MVEQGVEIIIARGESAYNIRDACPSVAVIDIPISGFDLAIALEKAREYGGTVAVVSFPSMIKQVECLETAIGIKIKKYYL' A
#
# COMPACT_ATOMS: atom_id res chain seq x y z
N MET A 1 11.68 -6.84 21.82
CA MET A 1 13.13 -6.94 21.54
C MET A 1 13.26 -7.54 20.15
N VAL A 2 13.93 -6.86 19.22
CA VAL A 2 14.36 -7.52 17.99
C VAL A 2 15.51 -8.45 18.40
N GLU A 3 15.37 -9.74 18.15
CA GLU A 3 16.32 -10.76 18.60
C GLU A 3 17.72 -10.53 18.03
N GLN A 4 18.74 -10.95 18.79
CA GLN A 4 20.13 -10.94 18.34
C GLN A 4 20.28 -11.87 17.13
N GLY A 5 20.31 -11.28 15.94
CA GLY A 5 20.45 -12.02 14.67
C GLY A 5 19.60 -11.46 13.52
N VAL A 6 18.61 -10.59 13.80
CA VAL A 6 17.84 -9.92 12.74
C VAL A 6 18.62 -8.69 12.26
N GLU A 7 19.11 -8.75 11.03
CA GLU A 7 19.86 -7.66 10.40
C GLU A 7 18.94 -6.69 9.63
N ILE A 8 17.85 -7.19 9.05
CA ILE A 8 16.93 -6.43 8.20
C ILE A 8 15.49 -6.88 8.45
N ILE A 9 14.57 -5.91 8.51
CA ILE A 9 13.13 -6.14 8.45
C ILE A 9 12.59 -5.59 7.12
N ILE A 10 11.81 -6.40 6.43
CA ILE A 10 11.12 -6.02 5.20
C ILE A 10 9.63 -5.86 5.53
N ALA A 11 9.10 -4.66 5.31
CA ALA A 11 7.71 -4.34 5.57
C ALA A 11 7.18 -3.38 4.50
N ARG A 12 5.94 -2.91 4.65
CA ARG A 12 5.29 -2.02 3.68
C ARG A 12 4.45 -0.95 4.38
N GLY A 13 4.59 0.30 3.91
CA GLY A 13 3.83 1.46 4.34
C GLY A 13 3.85 1.68 5.86
N GLU A 14 2.68 1.94 6.48
CA GLU A 14 2.60 2.25 7.92
C GLU A 14 3.21 1.18 8.82
N SER A 15 3.16 -0.11 8.44
CA SER A 15 3.86 -1.14 9.21
C SER A 15 5.38 -0.93 9.18
N ALA A 16 5.96 -0.59 8.03
CA ALA A 16 7.38 -0.28 7.93
C ALA A 16 7.74 0.99 8.71
N TYR A 17 6.88 2.01 8.65
CA TYR A 17 7.04 3.24 9.42
C TYR A 17 7.03 2.96 10.93
N ASN A 18 5.99 2.28 11.43
CA ASN A 18 5.81 1.98 12.85
C ASN A 18 6.94 1.09 13.40
N ILE A 19 7.43 0.12 12.63
CA ILE A 19 8.56 -0.72 13.05
C ILE A 19 9.84 0.11 13.13
N ARG A 20 10.09 0.98 12.13
CA ARG A 20 11.27 1.85 12.12
C ARG A 20 11.28 2.82 13.30
N ASP A 21 10.11 3.36 13.65
CA ASP A 21 9.94 4.26 14.80
C ASP A 21 10.15 3.53 16.13
N ALA A 22 9.55 2.34 16.29
CA ALA A 22 9.67 1.54 17.51
C ALA A 22 11.05 0.88 17.70
N CYS A 23 11.79 0.62 16.60
CA CYS A 23 13.06 -0.10 16.59
C CYS A 23 14.10 0.63 15.70
N PRO A 24 14.56 1.83 16.09
CA PRO A 24 15.41 2.67 15.23
C PRO A 24 16.80 2.08 14.94
N SER A 25 17.25 1.10 15.72
CA SER A 25 18.53 0.42 15.53
C SER A 25 18.50 -0.70 14.49
N VAL A 26 17.33 -1.02 13.92
CA VAL A 26 17.17 -2.12 12.95
C VAL A 26 16.91 -1.53 11.56
N ALA A 27 17.58 -2.06 10.54
CA ALA A 27 17.36 -1.64 9.18
C ALA A 27 15.95 -2.08 8.72
N VAL A 28 15.07 -1.12 8.39
CA VAL A 28 13.72 -1.40 7.87
C VAL A 28 13.61 -0.95 6.43
N ILE A 29 13.49 -1.92 5.52
CA ILE A 29 13.21 -1.72 4.11
C ILE A 29 11.69 -1.59 3.93
N ASP A 30 11.25 -0.44 3.43
CA ASP A 30 9.85 -0.22 3.05
C ASP A 30 9.66 -0.58 1.57
N ILE A 31 8.78 -1.54 1.27
CA ILE A 31 8.42 -1.90 -0.10
C ILE A 31 7.24 -1.02 -0.55
N PRO A 32 7.45 -0.07 -1.48
CA PRO A 32 6.37 0.81 -1.95
C PRO A 32 5.27 0.01 -2.66
N ILE A 33 4.03 0.52 -2.59
CA ILE A 33 2.93 0.06 -3.43
C ILE A 33 3.08 0.75 -4.79
N SER A 34 3.30 -0.03 -5.84
CA SER A 34 3.44 0.50 -7.19
C SER A 34 2.08 0.77 -7.85
N GLY A 35 2.06 1.64 -8.87
CA GLY A 35 0.88 1.81 -9.71
C GLY A 35 0.44 0.52 -10.42
N PHE A 36 1.37 -0.40 -10.68
CA PHE A 36 1.07 -1.69 -11.30
C PHE A 36 0.38 -2.65 -10.32
N ASP A 37 0.78 -2.66 -9.05
CA ASP A 37 0.07 -3.39 -7.99
C ASP A 37 -1.39 -2.93 -7.90
N LEU A 38 -1.61 -1.61 -7.97
CA LEU A 38 -2.94 -1.02 -8.00
C LEU A 38 -3.73 -1.44 -9.23
N ALA A 39 -3.12 -1.39 -10.42
CA ALA A 39 -3.78 -1.79 -11.66
C ALA A 39 -4.26 -3.25 -11.59
N ILE A 40 -3.40 -4.18 -11.15
CA ILE A 40 -3.77 -5.59 -10.99
C ILE A 40 -4.89 -5.76 -9.97
N ALA A 41 -4.81 -5.07 -8.83
CA ALA A 41 -5.81 -5.18 -7.79
C ALA A 41 -7.19 -4.65 -8.24
N LEU A 42 -7.20 -3.52 -8.95
CA LEU A 42 -8.42 -2.88 -9.45
C LEU A 42 -9.04 -3.66 -10.62
N GLU A 43 -8.23 -4.22 -11.52
CA GLU A 43 -8.71 -5.12 -12.58
C GLU A 43 -9.45 -6.34 -11.98
N LYS A 44 -8.89 -6.96 -10.93
CA LYS A 44 -9.56 -8.05 -10.22
C LYS A 44 -10.83 -7.57 -9.52
N ALA A 45 -10.80 -6.40 -8.88
CA ALA A 45 -11.96 -5.84 -8.20
C ALA A 45 -13.12 -5.54 -9.16
N ARG A 46 -12.82 -5.15 -10.42
CA ARG A 46 -13.82 -4.90 -11.47
C ARG A 46 -14.74 -6.09 -11.72
N GLU A 47 -14.27 -7.32 -11.52
CA GLU A 47 -15.07 -8.55 -11.68
C GLU A 47 -16.27 -8.60 -10.72
N TYR A 48 -16.20 -7.88 -9.60
CA TYR A 48 -17.25 -7.83 -8.58
C TYR A 48 -18.18 -6.61 -8.71
N GLY A 49 -17.81 -5.62 -9.55
CA GLY A 49 -18.62 -4.44 -9.81
C GLY A 49 -17.83 -3.23 -10.30
N GLY A 50 -18.53 -2.29 -10.93
CA GLY A 50 -17.93 -1.09 -11.51
C GLY A 50 -17.62 0.04 -10.52
N THR A 51 -17.82 -0.15 -9.21
CA THR A 51 -17.47 0.84 -8.18
C THR A 51 -16.67 0.17 -7.08
N VAL A 52 -15.42 0.62 -6.89
CA VAL A 52 -14.46 0.04 -5.96
C VAL A 52 -14.09 1.06 -4.90
N ALA A 53 -14.04 0.64 -3.64
CA ALA A 53 -13.49 1.45 -2.54
C ALA A 53 -12.00 1.13 -2.36
N VAL A 54 -11.17 2.16 -2.35
CA VAL A 54 -9.74 2.07 -2.03
C VAL A 54 -9.54 2.68 -0.65
N VAL A 55 -9.12 1.86 0.31
CA VAL A 55 -8.84 2.26 1.69
C VAL A 55 -7.33 2.19 1.91
N SER A 56 -6.70 3.30 2.25
CA SER A 56 -5.23 3.36 2.37
C SER A 56 -4.78 4.46 3.31
N PHE A 57 -3.52 4.43 3.76
CA PHE A 57 -2.94 5.59 4.40
C PHE A 57 -2.53 6.65 3.35
N PRO A 58 -2.49 7.95 3.70
CA PRO A 58 -2.14 9.02 2.77
C PRO A 58 -0.76 8.87 2.12
N SER A 59 0.18 8.25 2.84
CA SER A 59 1.56 7.99 2.43
C SER A 59 1.68 6.92 1.33
N MET A 60 0.72 6.00 1.24
CA MET A 60 0.86 4.77 0.45
C MET A 60 0.42 4.91 -1.01
N ILE A 61 -0.68 5.61 -1.29
CA ILE A 61 -1.33 5.60 -2.61
C ILE A 61 -1.65 7.03 -3.07
N LYS A 62 -0.92 7.47 -4.10
CA LYS A 62 -1.11 8.77 -4.75
C LYS A 62 -1.88 8.60 -6.05
N GLN A 63 -2.86 9.48 -6.27
CA GLN A 63 -3.54 9.67 -7.56
C GLN A 63 -4.18 8.41 -8.16
N VAL A 64 -4.71 7.50 -7.33
CA VAL A 64 -5.33 6.24 -7.80
C VAL A 64 -6.54 6.48 -8.71
N GLU A 65 -7.19 7.63 -8.57
CA GLU A 65 -8.27 8.11 -9.43
C GLU A 65 -7.87 8.20 -10.91
N CYS A 66 -6.58 8.33 -11.24
CA CYS A 66 -6.12 8.32 -12.63
C CYS A 66 -6.37 6.98 -13.34
N LEU A 67 -6.57 5.90 -12.58
CA LEU A 67 -6.84 4.56 -13.10
C LEU A 67 -8.32 4.32 -13.41
N GLU A 68 -9.25 5.19 -13.00
CA GLU A 68 -10.69 5.04 -13.25
C GLU A 68 -10.99 4.82 -14.74
N THR A 69 -10.43 5.68 -15.60
CA THR A 69 -10.63 5.61 -17.06
C THR A 69 -9.90 4.42 -17.68
N ALA A 70 -8.67 4.14 -17.22
CA ALA A 70 -7.86 3.06 -17.80
C ALA A 70 -8.47 1.67 -17.53
N ILE A 71 -9.09 1.48 -16.36
CA ILE A 71 -9.65 0.19 -15.91
C ILE A 71 -11.16 0.11 -16.19
N GLY A 72 -11.85 1.24 -16.35
CA GLY A 72 -13.30 1.29 -16.57
C GLY A 72 -14.09 1.08 -15.28
N ILE A 73 -13.64 1.68 -14.17
CA ILE A 73 -14.29 1.61 -12.86
C ILE A 73 -14.42 3.01 -12.23
N LYS A 74 -15.31 3.12 -11.25
CA LYS A 74 -15.39 4.28 -10.34
C LYS A 74 -14.65 3.96 -9.04
N ILE A 75 -13.78 4.84 -8.59
CA ILE A 75 -12.97 4.68 -7.39
C ILE A 75 -13.46 5.64 -6.31
N LYS A 76 -13.75 5.10 -5.14
CA LYS A 76 -14.00 5.89 -3.92
C LYS A 76 -12.82 5.73 -2.98
N LYS A 77 -12.13 6.82 -2.69
CA LYS A 77 -10.93 6.79 -1.86
C LYS A 77 -11.23 7.19 -0.42
N TYR A 78 -10.72 6.39 0.52
CA TYR A 78 -10.84 6.60 1.95
C TYR A 78 -9.47 6.49 2.60
N TYR A 79 -9.21 7.32 3.60
CA TYR A 79 -7.98 7.27 4.38
C TYR A 79 -8.23 6.69 5.77
N LEU A 80 -7.27 5.89 6.24
CA LEU A 80 -7.15 5.48 7.64
C LEU A 80 -6.21 6.42 8.40
#